data_AF-A0A846DPC2-F1
#
_entry.id   AF-A0A846DPC2-F1
#
_cell.length_a   1.000
_cell.length_b   1.000
_cell.length_c   1.000
_cell.angle_alpha   90.00
_cell.angle_beta   90.00
_cell.angle_gamma   90.00
#
_symmetry.space_group_name_H-M   'P 1'
#
loop_
_entity.id
_entity.type
_entity.pdbx_description
1 polymer ?
#
loop_
_entity_poly.entity_id
_entity_poly.type
_entity_poly.pdbx_seq_one_letter_code
_entity_poly.pdbx_strand_id
1 'polypeptide(L)' 'GLHKMTQKQVKKEMESINLIWQETNNDLPSQHLMVFQVSDKSL' A
#
# COMPACT_ATOMS: atom_id res chain seq x y z
N GLY A 1 17.11 -13.02 3.73
CA GLY A 1 16.97 -12.16 2.54
C GLY A 1 15.69 -11.37 2.65
N LEU A 2 15.68 -10.11 2.23
CA LEU A 2 14.46 -9.28 2.24
C LEU A 2 13.43 -9.89 1.27
N HIS A 3 12.30 -10.35 1.79
CA HIS A 3 11.20 -10.78 0.93
C HIS A 3 10.53 -9.53 0.34
N LYS A 4 10.80 -9.25 -0.93
CA LYS A 4 10.20 -8.11 -1.63
C LYS A 4 8.78 -8.48 -2.08
N MET A 5 7.84 -7.58 -1.81
CA MET A 5 6.47 -7.69 -2.30
C MET A 5 6.25 -6.75 -3.48
N THR A 6 5.42 -7.17 -4.43
CA THR A 6 4.97 -6.30 -5.53
C THR A 6 3.95 -5.30 -5.03
N GLN A 7 3.87 -4.10 -5.64
CA GLN A 7 2.82 -3.12 -5.30
C GLN A 7 1.41 -3.73 -5.41
N LYS A 8 1.20 -4.67 -6.34
CA LYS A 8 -0.07 -5.39 -6.51
C LYS A 8 -0.44 -6.22 -5.27
N GLN A 9 0.54 -6.92 -4.67
CA GLN A 9 0.31 -7.69 -3.44
C GLN A 9 -0.02 -6.75 -2.27
N VAL A 10 0.77 -5.69 -2.10
CA VAL A 10 0.55 -4.70 -1.03
C VAL A 10 -0.85 -4.09 -1.13
N LYS A 11 -1.28 -3.64 -2.32
CA LYS A 11 -2.63 -3.08 -2.50
C LYS A 11 -3.73 -4.04 -2.07
N LYS A 12 -3.63 -5.32 -2.48
CA LYS A 12 -4.61 -6.36 -2.13
C LYS A 12 -4.66 -6.63 -0.62
N GLU A 13 -3.50 -6.70 0.03
CA GLU A 13 -3.42 -6.96 1.47
C GLU A 13 -3.94 -5.76 2.29
N MET A 14 -3.59 -4.54 1.88
CA MET A 14 -4.04 -3.31 2.57
C MET A 14 -5.55 -3.08 2.43
N GLU A 15 -6.13 -3.35 1.26
CA GLU A 15 -7.59 -3.28 1.06
C GLU A 15 -8.35 -4.22 2.02
N SER A 16 -7.79 -5.40 2.32
CA SER A 16 -8.41 -6.37 3.24
C SER A 16 -8.50 -5.88 4.70
N ILE A 17 -7.70 -4.87 5.06
CA ILE A 17 -7.68 -4.24 6.38
C ILE A 17 -8.22 -2.80 6.36
N ASN A 18 -9.07 -2.48 5.39
CA ASN A 18 -9.74 -1.18 5.23
C ASN A 18 -8.80 0.01 4.99
N LEU A 19 -7.64 -0.25 4.39
CA LEU A 19 -6.73 0.78 3.89
C LEU A 19 -6.92 0.97 2.39
N ILE A 20 -7.35 2.15 1.98
CA ILE A 20 -7.60 2.51 0.58
C ILE A 20 -6.33 3.14 0.00
N TRP A 21 -5.76 2.51 -1.03
CA TRP A 21 -4.60 3.05 -1.75
C TRP A 21 -4.91 4.43 -2.34
N GLN A 22 -4.01 5.39 -2.10
CA GLN A 22 -4.10 6.75 -2.65
C GLN A 22 -3.10 6.94 -3.79
N GLU A 23 -1.81 6.72 -3.49
CA GLU A 23 -0.74 6.96 -4.45
C GLU A 23 0.50 6.11 -4.17
N THR A 24 1.38 6.06 -5.17
CA THR A 24 2.74 5.54 -5.03
C THR A 24 3.72 6.60 -5.51
N ASN A 25 4.61 7.03 -4.63
CA ASN A 25 5.74 7.89 -4.96
C ASN A 25 6.95 7.00 -5.37
N ASN A 26 7.60 7.39 -6.49
CA ASN A 26 8.72 6.65 -7.11
C ASN A 26 10.06 7.40 -7.01
N ASP A 27 10.17 8.39 -6.14
CA ASP A 27 11.38 9.22 -5.99
C ASP A 27 12.53 8.45 -5.31
N LEU A 28 12.23 7.29 -4.69
CA LEU A 28 13.23 6.44 -4.06
C LEU A 28 13.83 5.43 -5.06
N PRO A 29 15.17 5.37 -5.22
CA PRO A 29 15.81 4.57 -6.28
C PRO A 29 15.57 3.05 -6.23
N SER A 30 15.26 2.51 -5.05
CA SER A 30 15.17 1.06 -4.82
C SER A 30 13.88 0.63 -4.13
N GLN A 31 12.98 1.57 -3.83
CA GLN A 31 11.80 1.39 -2.98
C GLN A 31 10.63 2.22 -3.51
N HIS A 32 9.42 1.84 -3.11
CA HIS A 32 8.22 2.62 -3.37
C HIS A 32 7.67 3.13 -2.05
N LEU A 33 7.38 4.43 -1.98
CA LEU A 33 6.59 4.97 -0.87
C LEU A 33 5.13 4.92 -1.29
N MET A 34 4.30 4.18 -0.55
CA MET A 34 2.89 4.01 -0.84
C MET A 34 2.06 4.65 0.27
N VAL A 35 1.09 5.49 -0.11
CA VAL A 35 0.20 6.18 0.83
C VAL A 35 -1.17 5.52 0.81
N PHE A 36 -1.73 5.28 2.00
CA PHE A 36 -3.05 4.70 2.18
C PHE A 36 -3.89 5.56 3.12
N GLN A 37 -5.17 5.68 2.81
CA GLN A 37 -6.17 6.31 3.67
C GLN A 37 -6.86 5.24 4.50
N VAL A 38 -6.98 5.46 5.81
CA VAL A 38 -7.85 4.64 6.66
C VAL A 38 -9.30 4.92 6.25
N SER A 39 -9.99 3.89 5.79
CA SER A 39 -11.45 3.95 5.65
C SER A 39 -12.08 3.50 6.96
N ASP A 40 -12.79 4.42 7.59
CA ASP A 40 -13.66 4.08 8.69
C ASP A 40 -14.90 3.41 8.10
N LYS A 41 -14.98 2.07 8.15
CA LYS A 41 -16.20 1.31 7.84
C LYS A 41 -17.15 1.29 9.05
N SER A 42 -17.25 2.40 9.76
CA SER A 42 -18.35 2.62 10.70
C SER A 42 -19.62 2.88 9.87
N LEU A 43 -20.31 1.79 9.52
CA LEU A 43 -21.74 1.80 9.17
C LEU A 43 -22.57 2.00 10.44
#